data_AF-A0A432SL42-F1
#
_entry.id   AF-A0A432SL42-F1
#
_cell.length_a   1.000
_cell.length_b   1.000
_cell.length_c   1.000
_cell.angle_alpha   90.00
_cell.angle_beta   90.00
_cell.angle_gamma   90.00
#
_symmetry.space_group_name_H-M   'P 1'
#
loop_
_entity.id
_entity.type
_entity.pdbx_description
1 polymer ?
#
loop_
_entity_poly.entity_id
_entity_poly.type
_entity_poly.pdbx_seq_one_letter_code
_entity_poly.pdbx_strand_id
1 'polypeptide(L)'
;MHKVIFFLFVVVIVYGIFNAIHKKKSTKLSIDSTHSACRRVQKRQDILADELARIDTPEYVKKYIVHVINHGSDTLGFKGGIMEGGYADREDAEKIACYVLELSGKKCPHPYPKDAAMFYTSICGGCHGNDGKGLGGNYPDLTRKKLLGIEKRETFLKAQLAKVAQKSRE
;
A
#
# COMPACT_ATOMS: atom_id res chain seq x y z
N MET A 1 -28.33 -18.09 65.80
CA MET A 1 -28.47 -18.83 64.52
C MET A 1 -29.04 -17.97 63.38
N HIS A 2 -30.11 -17.19 63.58
CA HIS A 2 -30.71 -16.34 62.52
C HIS A 2 -29.75 -15.34 61.83
N LYS A 3 -28.82 -14.71 62.58
CA LYS A 3 -27.86 -13.74 62.00
C LYS A 3 -26.84 -14.36 61.03
N VAL A 4 -26.48 -15.63 61.23
CA VAL A 4 -25.51 -16.35 60.36
C VAL A 4 -26.17 -16.74 59.03
N ILE A 5 -27.45 -17.14 59.09
CA ILE A 5 -28.24 -17.47 57.90
C ILE A 5 -28.42 -16.21 57.03
N PHE A 6 -28.77 -15.08 57.64
CA PHE A 6 -28.93 -13.81 56.92
C PHE A 6 -27.62 -13.37 56.23
N PHE A 7 -26.48 -13.52 56.91
CA PHE A 7 -25.17 -13.17 56.34
C PHE A 7 -24.83 -14.03 55.11
N LEU A 8 -25.08 -15.35 55.16
CA LEU A 8 -24.87 -16.24 54.02
C LEU A 8 -25.76 -15.87 52.82
N PHE A 9 -27.02 -15.51 53.05
CA PHE A 9 -27.91 -15.02 51.99
C PHE A 9 -27.38 -13.75 51.32
N VAL A 10 -26.89 -12.79 52.11
CA VAL A 10 -26.31 -11.55 51.56
C VAL A 10 -25.08 -11.83 50.71
N VAL A 11 -24.18 -12.72 51.14
CA VAL A 11 -22.99 -13.07 50.36
C VAL A 11 -23.36 -13.73 49.02
N VAL A 12 -24.34 -14.64 49.02
CA VAL A 12 -24.82 -15.29 47.79
C VAL A 12 -25.45 -14.28 46.83
N ILE A 13 -26.25 -13.33 47.34
CA ILE A 13 -26.86 -12.27 46.54
C ILE A 13 -25.79 -11.35 45.93
N VAL A 14 -24.83 -10.90 46.74
CA VAL A 14 -23.72 -10.03 46.27
C VAL A 14 -22.88 -10.76 45.23
N TYR A 15 -22.54 -12.03 45.46
CA TYR A 15 -21.81 -12.85 44.50
C TYR A 15 -22.60 -13.04 43.19
N GLY A 16 -23.90 -13.28 43.27
CA GLY A 16 -24.79 -13.38 42.10
C GLY A 16 -24.83 -12.11 41.28
N ILE A 17 -24.97 -10.95 41.93
CA ILE A 17 -24.95 -9.63 41.27
C ILE A 17 -23.59 -9.36 40.63
N PHE A 18 -22.50 -9.62 41.35
CA PHE A 18 -21.14 -9.43 40.85
C PHE A 18 -20.87 -10.29 39.60
N ASN A 19 -21.25 -11.58 39.65
CA ASN A 19 -21.06 -12.51 38.54
C ASN A 19 -21.91 -12.12 37.32
N ALA A 20 -23.14 -11.63 37.52
CA ALA A 20 -23.99 -11.13 36.45
C ALA A 20 -23.42 -9.87 35.75
N ILE A 21 -22.87 -8.93 36.52
CA ILE A 21 -22.23 -7.72 35.98
C ILE A 21 -20.96 -8.07 35.19
N HIS A 22 -20.13 -8.97 35.73
CA HIS A 22 -18.91 -9.42 35.04
C HIS A 22 -19.22 -10.13 33.72
N LYS A 23 -20.22 -11.03 33.70
CA LYS A 23 -20.65 -11.70 32.48
C LYS A 23 -21.11 -10.70 31.41
N LYS A 24 -21.88 -9.67 31.79
CA LYS A 24 -22.37 -8.61 30.88
C LYS A 24 -21.23 -7.74 30.31
N LYS A 25 -20.23 -7.39 31.12
CA LYS A 25 -19.04 -6.64 30.66
C LYS A 25 -18.20 -7.46 29.66
N SER A 26 -17.99 -8.75 29.94
CA SER A 26 -17.23 -9.65 29.06
C SER A 26 -17.89 -9.80 27.68
N THR A 27 -19.22 -9.96 27.63
CA THR A 27 -19.98 -10.06 26.37
C THR A 27 -19.99 -8.75 25.59
N LYS A 28 -20.10 -7.59 26.25
CA LYS A 28 -20.05 -6.30 25.57
C LYS A 28 -18.66 -6.04 24.95
N LEU A 29 -17.60 -6.38 25.67
CA LEU A 29 -16.23 -6.22 25.19
C LEU A 29 -15.93 -7.12 23.98
N SER A 30 -16.43 -8.37 23.98
CA SER A 30 -16.26 -9.26 22.84
C SER A 30 -17.00 -8.75 21.60
N ILE A 31 -18.25 -8.30 21.72
CA ILE A 31 -19.04 -7.77 20.59
C ILE A 31 -18.40 -6.53 19.97
N ASP A 32 -17.93 -5.57 20.78
CA ASP A 32 -17.28 -4.36 20.28
C ASP A 32 -15.92 -4.66 19.61
N SER A 33 -15.18 -5.62 20.16
CA SER A 33 -13.92 -6.10 19.56
C SER A 33 -14.15 -6.77 18.19
N THR A 34 -15.23 -7.55 18.04
CA THR A 34 -15.58 -8.22 16.79
C THR A 34 -16.06 -7.21 15.74
N HIS A 35 -16.91 -6.26 16.13
CA HIS A 35 -17.41 -5.22 15.22
C HIS A 35 -16.27 -4.30 14.73
N SER A 36 -15.37 -3.90 15.63
CA SER A 36 -14.18 -3.11 15.27
C SER A 36 -13.15 -3.90 14.44
N ALA A 37 -13.05 -5.22 14.60
CA ALA A 37 -12.23 -6.08 13.76
C ALA A 37 -12.81 -6.21 12.34
N CYS A 38 -14.11 -6.49 12.20
CA CYS A 38 -14.80 -6.59 10.91
C CYS A 38 -14.70 -5.26 10.12
N ARG A 39 -14.95 -4.13 10.80
CA ARG A 39 -14.81 -2.79 10.18
C ARG A 39 -13.39 -2.51 9.68
N ARG A 40 -12.35 -2.98 10.39
CA ARG A 40 -10.95 -2.85 9.96
C ARG A 40 -10.64 -3.71 8.73
N VAL A 41 -11.17 -4.93 8.68
CA VAL A 41 -11.01 -5.84 7.52
C VAL A 41 -11.68 -5.24 6.29
N GLN A 42 -12.94 -4.79 6.40
CA GLN A 42 -13.67 -4.16 5.30
C GLN A 42 -12.93 -2.91 4.80
N LYS A 43 -12.54 -2.00 5.71
CA LYS A 43 -11.79 -0.79 5.33
C LYS A 43 -10.49 -1.12 4.58
N ARG A 44 -9.77 -2.16 4.99
CA ARG A 44 -8.56 -2.59 4.28
C ARG A 44 -8.86 -3.14 2.89
N GLN A 45 -9.93 -3.92 2.75
CA GLN A 45 -10.39 -4.43 1.46
C GLN A 45 -10.74 -3.29 0.51
N ASP A 46 -11.48 -2.28 0.97
CA ASP A 46 -11.89 -1.12 0.19
C ASP A 46 -10.67 -0.32 -0.29
N ILE A 47 -9.68 -0.08 0.57
CA ILE A 47 -8.43 0.62 0.21
C ILE A 47 -7.66 -0.15 -0.87
N LEU A 48 -7.53 -1.47 -0.73
CA LEU A 48 -6.81 -2.30 -1.71
C LEU A 48 -7.53 -2.31 -3.07
N ALA A 49 -8.87 -2.40 -3.06
CA ALA A 49 -9.68 -2.40 -4.27
C ALA A 49 -9.63 -1.04 -4.98
N ASP A 50 -9.74 0.06 -4.23
CA ASP A 50 -9.66 1.42 -4.75
C ASP A 50 -8.27 1.74 -5.33
N GLU A 51 -7.20 1.29 -4.67
CA GLU A 51 -5.85 1.41 -5.22
C GLU A 51 -5.69 0.61 -6.52
N LEU A 52 -6.14 -0.65 -6.52
CA LEU A 52 -6.08 -1.52 -7.70
C LEU A 52 -6.85 -0.93 -8.88
N ALA A 53 -8.00 -0.29 -8.64
CA ALA A 53 -8.80 0.37 -9.68
C ALA A 53 -8.08 1.56 -10.33
N ARG A 54 -7.20 2.25 -9.60
CA ARG A 54 -6.46 3.42 -10.10
C ARG A 54 -5.03 3.09 -10.56
N ILE A 55 -4.55 1.87 -10.39
CA ILE A 55 -3.13 1.54 -10.55
C ILE A 55 -2.57 1.84 -11.96
N ASP A 56 -3.44 1.81 -12.96
CA ASP A 56 -3.08 2.03 -14.37
C ASP A 56 -3.27 3.46 -14.85
N THR A 57 -3.84 4.35 -14.02
CA THR A 57 -4.10 5.74 -14.41
C THR A 57 -2.79 6.51 -14.57
N PRO A 58 -2.70 7.46 -15.52
CA PRO A 58 -1.51 8.29 -15.69
C PRO A 58 -1.05 8.96 -14.39
N GLU A 59 -1.99 9.43 -13.56
CA GLU A 59 -1.70 10.09 -12.29
C GLU A 59 -1.08 9.14 -11.27
N TYR A 60 -1.61 7.91 -11.15
CA TYR A 60 -1.05 6.92 -10.24
C TYR A 60 0.36 6.51 -10.69
N VAL A 61 0.51 6.19 -11.98
CA VAL A 61 1.81 5.77 -12.54
C VAL A 61 2.84 6.88 -12.40
N LYS A 62 2.48 8.14 -12.68
CA LYS A 62 3.35 9.30 -12.45
C LYS A 62 3.79 9.37 -10.99
N LYS A 63 2.86 9.31 -10.03
CA LYS A 63 3.17 9.35 -8.60
C LYS A 63 4.07 8.18 -8.18
N TYR A 64 3.86 7.00 -8.75
CA TYR A 64 4.71 5.84 -8.52
C TYR A 64 6.14 6.09 -9.01
N ILE A 65 6.33 6.63 -10.21
CA ILE A 65 7.66 6.96 -10.75
C ILE A 65 8.34 8.00 -9.86
N VAL A 66 7.65 9.08 -9.48
CA VAL A 66 8.18 10.11 -8.56
C VAL A 66 8.59 9.47 -7.23
N HIS A 67 7.77 8.57 -6.68
CA HIS A 67 8.10 7.87 -5.44
C HIS A 67 9.40 7.07 -5.56
N VAL A 68 9.56 6.32 -6.65
CA VAL A 68 10.76 5.51 -6.91
C VAL A 68 11.99 6.38 -7.15
N ILE A 69 11.89 7.51 -7.86
CA ILE A 69 13.01 8.44 -8.03
C ILE A 69 13.49 8.98 -6.68
N ASN A 70 12.56 9.32 -5.79
CA ASN A 70 12.89 9.91 -4.49
C ASN A 70 13.38 8.90 -3.45
N HIS A 71 12.86 7.66 -3.46
CA HIS A 71 13.08 6.69 -2.38
C HIS A 71 13.76 5.38 -2.82
N GLY A 72 13.91 5.18 -4.13
CA GLY A 72 14.45 3.96 -4.70
C GLY A 72 13.46 2.80 -4.76
N SER A 73 13.98 1.63 -5.15
CA SER A 73 13.28 0.34 -5.19
C SER A 73 14.29 -0.81 -5.20
N ASP A 74 14.09 -1.80 -4.32
CA ASP A 74 14.92 -3.00 -4.18
C ASP A 74 14.20 -4.30 -4.61
N THR A 75 12.92 -4.19 -4.97
CA THR A 75 12.03 -5.36 -5.13
C THR A 75 12.09 -6.05 -6.49
N LEU A 76 12.79 -5.47 -7.48
CA LEU A 76 12.73 -5.94 -8.86
C LEU A 76 13.83 -6.94 -9.23
N GLY A 77 14.91 -7.05 -8.44
CA GLY A 77 15.93 -8.10 -8.57
C GLY A 77 16.74 -8.04 -9.86
N PHE A 78 17.03 -6.84 -10.37
CA PHE A 78 17.86 -6.65 -11.56
C PHE A 78 19.36 -6.88 -11.26
N LYS A 79 20.10 -7.36 -12.27
CA LYS A 79 21.56 -7.58 -12.15
C LYS A 79 22.34 -6.29 -11.90
N GLY A 80 21.83 -5.16 -12.40
CA GLY A 80 22.38 -3.83 -12.15
C GLY A 80 22.21 -3.34 -10.71
N GLY A 81 21.59 -4.15 -9.84
CA GLY A 81 21.43 -3.86 -8.42
C GLY A 81 20.07 -3.26 -8.08
N ILE A 82 20.02 -2.63 -6.90
CA ILE A 82 18.87 -1.86 -6.45
C ILE A 82 18.84 -0.50 -7.16
N MET A 83 17.64 0.06 -7.32
CA MET A 83 17.50 1.45 -7.74
C MET A 83 17.57 2.31 -6.48
N GLU A 84 18.65 3.05 -6.26
CA GLU A 84 18.71 3.98 -5.12
C GLU A 84 17.81 5.20 -5.37
N GLY A 85 17.41 5.88 -4.29
CA GLY A 85 16.62 7.10 -4.37
C GLY A 85 17.49 8.35 -4.25
N GLY A 86 16.93 9.49 -4.63
CA GLY A 86 17.53 10.80 -4.39
C GLY A 86 18.50 11.28 -5.47
N TYR A 87 18.44 10.69 -6.66
CA TYR A 87 19.27 11.14 -7.80
C TYR A 87 18.83 12.47 -8.42
N ALA A 88 17.59 12.92 -8.16
CA ALA A 88 17.04 14.16 -8.67
C ALA A 88 16.34 14.94 -7.55
N ASP A 89 16.34 16.27 -7.67
CA ASP A 89 15.53 17.12 -6.81
C ASP A 89 14.04 16.82 -6.99
N ARG A 90 13.25 17.10 -5.94
CA ARG A 90 11.81 16.77 -5.92
C ARG A 90 11.03 17.39 -7.09
N GLU A 91 11.40 18.60 -7.50
CA GLU A 91 10.78 19.30 -8.61
C GLU A 91 11.15 18.67 -9.95
N ASP A 92 12.40 18.23 -10.11
CA ASP A 92 12.86 17.54 -11.32
C ASP A 92 12.33 16.12 -11.41
N ALA A 93 12.14 15.44 -10.27
CA ALA A 93 11.50 14.13 -10.22
C ALA A 93 10.11 14.14 -10.85
N GLU A 94 9.32 15.20 -10.65
CA GLU A 94 8.00 15.37 -11.26
C GLU A 94 8.08 15.54 -12.80
N LYS A 95 9.09 16.27 -13.29
CA LYS A 95 9.34 16.48 -14.73
C LYS A 95 9.82 15.20 -15.39
N ILE A 96 10.81 14.54 -14.79
CA ILE A 96 11.37 13.26 -15.23
C ILE A 96 10.28 12.19 -15.26
N ALA A 97 9.42 12.13 -14.23
CA ALA A 97 8.33 11.17 -14.18
C ALA A 97 7.36 11.32 -15.36
N CYS A 98 7.09 12.55 -15.81
CA CYS A 98 6.27 12.77 -17.00
C CYS A 98 6.97 12.36 -18.29
N TYR A 99 8.27 12.61 -18.43
CA TYR A 99 9.05 12.12 -19.56
C TYR A 99 9.06 10.57 -19.61
N VAL A 100 9.32 9.91 -18.48
CA VAL A 100 9.29 8.43 -18.38
C VAL A 100 7.91 7.87 -18.70
N LEU A 101 6.84 8.57 -18.30
CA LEU A 101 5.48 8.17 -18.64
C LEU A 101 5.26 8.18 -20.16
N GLU A 102 5.79 9.18 -20.86
CA GLU A 102 5.74 9.26 -22.33
C GLU A 102 6.57 8.17 -23.01
N LEU A 103 7.73 7.79 -22.46
CA LEU A 103 8.49 6.62 -22.92
C LEU A 103 7.64 5.35 -22.90
N SER A 104 6.78 5.19 -21.88
CA SER A 104 5.84 4.07 -21.77
C SER A 104 4.60 4.19 -22.69
N GLY A 105 4.52 5.22 -23.54
CA GLY A 105 3.40 5.49 -24.43
C GLY A 105 2.16 6.06 -23.74
N LYS A 106 2.27 6.50 -22.47
CA LYS A 106 1.20 7.16 -21.71
C LYS A 106 1.41 8.67 -21.76
N LYS A 107 0.32 9.45 -21.83
CA LYS A 107 0.40 10.92 -21.78
C LYS A 107 0.61 11.39 -20.34
N CYS A 108 1.47 12.39 -20.15
CA CYS A 108 1.56 13.08 -18.86
C CYS A 108 0.25 13.83 -18.56
N PRO A 109 -0.29 13.72 -17.33
CA PRO A 109 -1.54 14.38 -16.96
C PRO A 109 -1.42 15.90 -16.76
N HIS A 110 -0.20 16.44 -16.75
CA HIS A 110 0.06 17.87 -16.54
C HIS A 110 1.07 18.37 -17.60
N PRO A 111 1.06 19.66 -17.96
CA PRO A 111 2.14 20.22 -18.74
C PRO A 111 3.48 20.06 -18.01
N TYR A 112 4.53 19.74 -18.74
CA TYR A 112 5.88 19.64 -18.22
C TYR A 112 6.87 20.21 -19.26
N PRO A 113 8.03 20.71 -18.84
CA PRO A 113 8.93 21.41 -19.75
C PRO A 113 9.64 20.41 -20.67
N LYS A 114 9.94 20.85 -21.90
CA LYS A 114 10.56 20.00 -22.94
C LYS A 114 11.97 19.53 -22.58
N ASP A 115 12.65 20.24 -21.67
CA ASP A 115 13.97 19.91 -21.15
C ASP A 115 13.96 18.74 -20.15
N ALA A 116 12.80 18.22 -19.74
CA ALA A 116 12.69 17.00 -18.94
C ALA A 116 13.44 15.80 -19.54
N ALA A 117 13.54 15.75 -20.87
CA ALA A 117 14.36 14.77 -21.58
C ALA A 117 15.86 14.90 -21.23
N MET A 118 16.36 16.13 -21.09
CA MET A 118 17.76 16.40 -20.70
C MET A 118 18.03 16.00 -19.25
N PHE A 119 17.09 16.27 -18.34
CA PHE A 119 17.20 15.83 -16.94
C PHE A 119 17.23 14.30 -16.86
N TYR A 120 16.35 13.64 -17.61
CA TYR A 120 16.34 12.18 -17.69
C TYR A 120 17.65 11.62 -18.23
N THR A 121 18.15 12.10 -19.38
CA THR A 121 19.38 11.55 -19.98
C THR A 121 20.60 11.77 -19.08
N SER A 122 20.68 12.93 -18.42
CA SER A 122 21.81 13.28 -17.55
C SER A 122 21.85 12.49 -16.25
N ILE A 123 20.69 12.15 -15.67
CA ILE A 123 20.58 11.53 -14.34
C ILE A 123 20.27 10.03 -14.44
N CYS A 124 19.35 9.65 -15.33
CA CYS A 124 18.78 8.31 -15.41
C CYS A 124 19.34 7.49 -16.57
N GLY A 125 19.77 8.16 -17.65
CA GLY A 125 20.20 7.54 -18.91
C GLY A 125 21.41 6.61 -18.75
N GLY A 126 22.27 6.85 -17.76
CA GLY A 126 23.42 6.00 -17.48
C GLY A 126 23.07 4.55 -17.10
N CYS A 127 21.91 4.33 -16.48
CA CYS A 127 21.44 2.99 -16.09
C CYS A 127 20.26 2.52 -16.96
N HIS A 128 19.33 3.42 -17.26
CA HIS A 128 18.12 3.09 -18.02
C HIS A 128 18.28 3.26 -19.54
N GLY A 129 19.44 3.73 -20.02
CA GLY A 129 19.65 4.09 -21.42
C GLY A 129 18.97 5.41 -21.77
N ASN A 130 19.53 6.15 -22.74
CA ASN A 130 18.93 7.41 -23.19
C ASN A 130 17.57 7.21 -23.87
N ASP A 131 17.30 6.00 -24.38
CA ASP A 131 16.01 5.62 -24.96
C ASP A 131 15.09 4.90 -23.96
N GLY A 132 15.52 4.74 -22.70
CA GLY A 132 14.75 4.11 -21.64
C GLY A 132 14.61 2.60 -21.71
N LYS A 133 15.28 1.90 -22.64
CA LYS A 133 15.15 0.45 -22.79
C LYS A 133 15.94 -0.37 -21.77
N GLY A 134 16.74 0.29 -20.93
CA GLY A 134 17.70 -0.34 -20.05
C GLY A 134 18.93 -0.87 -20.78
N LEU A 135 19.91 -1.36 -20.02
CA LEU A 135 21.17 -1.88 -20.56
C LEU A 135 21.16 -3.41 -20.63
N GLY A 136 20.59 -3.96 -21.70
CA GLY A 136 20.65 -5.41 -21.99
C GLY A 136 20.02 -6.30 -20.91
N GLY A 137 18.97 -5.81 -20.23
CA GLY A 137 18.30 -6.52 -19.15
C GLY A 137 18.96 -6.38 -17.77
N ASN A 138 20.05 -5.62 -17.64
CA ASN A 138 20.62 -5.29 -16.34
C ASN A 138 19.80 -4.25 -15.56
N TYR A 139 18.97 -3.47 -16.25
CA TYR A 139 18.07 -2.46 -15.70
C TYR A 139 16.70 -2.55 -16.39
N PRO A 140 15.61 -2.10 -15.76
CA PRO A 140 14.27 -2.23 -16.34
C PRO A 140 14.09 -1.36 -17.59
N ASP A 141 13.38 -1.95 -18.56
CA ASP A 141 12.84 -1.26 -19.73
C ASP A 141 11.64 -0.38 -19.32
N LEU A 142 11.82 0.94 -19.41
CA LEU A 142 10.85 1.98 -19.12
C LEU A 142 9.92 2.30 -20.30
N THR A 143 10.19 1.73 -21.48
CA THR A 143 9.34 1.93 -22.67
C THR A 143 8.14 0.98 -22.72
N ARG A 144 8.09 0.02 -21.79
CA ARG A 144 6.98 -0.92 -21.64
C ARG A 144 5.67 -0.18 -21.33
N LYS A 145 4.60 -0.50 -22.08
CA LYS A 145 3.24 0.03 -21.86
C LYS A 145 2.77 -0.04 -20.41
N LYS A 146 3.09 -1.15 -19.73
CA LYS A 146 2.94 -1.31 -18.28
C LYS A 146 4.33 -1.51 -17.70
N LEU A 147 4.77 -0.54 -16.90
CA LEU A 147 6.05 -0.59 -16.21
C LEU A 147 6.08 -1.79 -15.28
N LEU A 148 7.24 -2.46 -15.18
CA LEU A 148 7.39 -3.66 -14.37
C LEU A 148 7.05 -3.42 -12.89
N GLY A 149 7.41 -2.25 -12.35
CA GLY A 149 7.06 -1.87 -10.99
C GLY A 149 5.55 -1.82 -10.74
N ILE A 150 4.79 -1.29 -11.71
CA ILE A 150 3.32 -1.25 -11.66
C ILE A 150 2.74 -2.66 -11.73
N GLU A 151 3.25 -3.51 -12.62
CA GLU A 151 2.83 -4.91 -12.74
C GLU A 151 3.04 -5.69 -11.43
N LYS A 152 4.19 -5.51 -10.77
CA LYS A 152 4.48 -6.12 -9.48
C LYS A 152 3.57 -5.59 -8.37
N ARG A 153 3.30 -4.28 -8.34
CA ARG A 153 2.35 -3.68 -7.40
C ARG A 153 0.94 -4.21 -7.61
N GLU A 154 0.49 -4.34 -8.87
CA GLU A 154 -0.81 -4.91 -9.21
C GLU A 154 -0.97 -6.33 -8.67
N THR A 155 0.06 -7.16 -8.91
CA THR A 155 0.10 -8.55 -8.45
C THR A 155 0.04 -8.61 -6.92
N PHE A 156 0.79 -7.74 -6.24
CA PHE A 156 0.75 -7.64 -4.79
C PHE A 156 -0.64 -7.24 -4.27
N LEU A 157 -1.27 -6.21 -4.85
CA LEU A 157 -2.60 -5.76 -4.44
C LEU A 157 -3.65 -6.87 -4.60
N LYS A 158 -3.64 -7.59 -5.74
CA LYS A 158 -4.53 -8.74 -5.97
C LYS A 158 -4.32 -9.84 -4.94
N ALA A 159 -3.06 -10.18 -4.63
CA ALA A 159 -2.75 -11.20 -3.63
C ALA A 159 -3.19 -10.77 -2.22
N GLN A 160 -3.01 -9.51 -1.85
CA GLN A 160 -3.48 -8.98 -0.56
C GLN A 160 -5.00 -8.96 -0.48
N LEU A 161 -5.68 -8.57 -1.56
CA LEU A 161 -7.14 -8.55 -1.62
C LEU A 161 -7.72 -9.96 -1.44
N ALA A 162 -7.12 -10.96 -2.11
CA ALA A 162 -7.51 -12.36 -1.95
C ALA A 162 -7.31 -12.86 -0.50
N LYS A 163 -6.19 -12.51 0.14
CA LYS A 163 -5.92 -12.85 1.55
C LYS A 163 -6.93 -12.24 2.51
N VAL A 164 -7.31 -10.96 2.28
CA VAL A 164 -8.31 -10.27 3.11
C VAL A 164 -9.69 -10.92 2.94
N ALA A 165 -10.07 -11.29 1.71
CA ALA A 165 -11.33 -11.97 1.43
C ALA A 165 -11.41 -13.41 1.97
N GLN A 166 -10.27 -14.10 2.14
CA GLN A 166 -10.22 -15.39 2.82
C GLN A 166 -10.45 -15.22 4.33
N LYS A 167 -9.76 -14.26 4.95
CA LYS A 167 -9.87 -13.98 6.39
C LYS A 167 -11.26 -13.50 6.84
N SER A 168 -12.07 -12.92 5.95
CA SER A 168 -13.44 -12.53 6.27
C SER A 168 -14.45 -13.68 6.23
N ARG A 169 -14.06 -14.85 5.71
CA ARG A 169 -14.90 -16.06 5.62
C ARG A 169 -14.64 -17.09 6.73
N GLU A 170 -13.56 -16.91 7.47
CA GLU A 170 -13.20 -17.69 8.67
C GLU A 170 -13.79 -17.05 9.94
#